data_AF-A0A5E4KE88-F1
#
_entry.id   AF-A0A5E4KE88-F1
#
_cell.length_a   1.000
_cell.length_b   1.000
_cell.length_c   1.000
_cell.angle_alpha   90.00
_cell.angle_beta   90.00
_cell.angle_gamma   90.00
#
_symmetry.space_group_name_H-M   'P 1'
#
loop_
_entity.id
_entity.type
_entity.pdbx_description
1 polymer ?
#
loop_
_entity_poly.entity_id
_entity_poly.type
_entity_poly.pdbx_seq_one_letter_code
_entity_poly.pdbx_strand_id
1 'polypeptide(L)' 'MVNMDAKEATIIVKDYFTNIKKIKFMFEVRSVEKKSEILSDDTWIVKCDIQNVFEEEPISYEVAVADQTGDILYVKEIT' A
#
# COMPACT_ATOMS: atom_id res chain seq x y z
N MET A 1 -5.00 -2.91 22.17
CA MET A 1 -4.84 -2.40 20.80
C MET A 1 -4.32 -3.55 19.96
N VAL A 2 -4.98 -3.85 18.85
CA VAL A 2 -4.50 -4.86 17.89
C VAL A 2 -3.67 -4.08 16.89
N ASN A 3 -2.36 -4.34 16.84
CA ASN A 3 -1.49 -3.74 15.84
C ASN A 3 -1.57 -4.60 14.59
N MET A 4 -1.71 -3.96 13.43
CA MET A 4 -1.71 -4.68 12.16
C MET A 4 -0.38 -5.36 11.90
N ASP A 5 -0.42 -6.46 11.15
CA ASP A 5 0.76 -7.06 10.55
C ASP A 5 0.99 -6.58 9.10
N ALA A 6 2.14 -6.96 8.54
CA ALA A 6 2.54 -6.59 7.18
C ALA A 6 1.55 -7.09 6.11
N LYS A 7 0.90 -8.24 6.36
CA LYS A 7 -0.06 -8.84 5.44
C LYS A 7 -1.37 -8.04 5.44
N GLU A 8 -1.85 -7.64 6.62
CA GLU A 8 -3.03 -6.79 6.74
C GLU A 8 -2.82 -5.44 6.05
N ALA A 9 -1.66 -4.80 6.26
CA ALA A 9 -1.32 -3.56 5.56
C ALA A 9 -1.33 -3.73 4.04
N THR A 10 -0.79 -4.84 3.54
CA THR A 10 -0.79 -5.17 2.11
C THR A 10 -2.20 -5.35 1.55
N ILE A 11 -3.08 -6.04 2.29
CA ILE A 11 -4.48 -6.26 1.88
C ILE A 11 -5.20 -4.92 1.75
N ILE A 12 -5.03 -4.02 2.72
CA ILE A 12 -5.62 -2.69 2.69
C ILE A 12 -5.19 -1.90 1.45
N VAL A 13 -3.90 -1.93 1.11
CA VAL A 13 -3.40 -1.24 -0.10
C VAL A 13 -3.98 -1.86 -1.37
N LYS A 14 -4.07 -3.19 -1.45
CA LYS A 14 -4.71 -3.85 -2.58
C LYS A 14 -6.19 -3.48 -2.70
N ASP A 15 -6.92 -3.43 -1.60
CA ASP A 15 -8.34 -3.06 -1.57
C ASP A 15 -8.53 -1.60 -1.97
N TYR A 16 -7.65 -0.70 -1.53
CA TYR A 16 -7.61 0.69 -1.99
C TYR A 16 -7.54 0.78 -3.51
N PHE A 17 -6.55 0.11 -4.14
CA PHE A 17 -6.43 0.10 -5.60
C PHE A 17 -7.62 -0.58 -6.29
N THR A 18 -8.17 -1.65 -5.69
CA THR A 18 -9.36 -2.34 -6.22
C THR A 18 -10.59 -1.44 -6.25
N ASN A 19 -10.75 -0.57 -5.25
CA ASN A 19 -11.88 0.35 -5.17
C ASN A 19 -11.77 1.54 -6.13
N ILE A 20 -10.54 2.01 -6.44
CA ILE A 20 -10.34 3.15 -7.35
C ILE A 20 -10.15 2.72 -8.81
N LYS A 21 -9.50 1.58 -9.07
CA LYS A 21 -9.28 1.05 -10.42
C LYS A 21 -10.47 0.19 -10.81
N LYS A 22 -11.31 0.70 -11.72
CA LYS A 22 -12.46 -0.02 -12.29
C LYS A 22 -12.09 -1.10 -13.32
N ILE A 23 -10.81 -1.40 -13.46
CA ILE A 23 -10.23 -2.27 -14.50
C ILE A 23 -9.41 -3.35 -13.79
N LYS A 24 -9.33 -4.56 -14.36
CA LYS A 24 -8.45 -5.61 -13.84
C LYS A 24 -6.99 -5.14 -13.87
N PHE A 25 -6.28 -5.35 -12.77
CA PHE A 25 -4.86 -5.07 -12.64
C PHE A 25 -4.15 -6.23 -11.94
N MET A 26 -2.85 -6.33 -12.18
CA MET A 26 -1.94 -7.10 -11.34
C MET A 26 -1.43 -6.20 -10.22
N PHE A 27 -1.40 -6.76 -9.01
CA PHE A 27 -0.88 -6.14 -7.79
C PHE A 27 0.33 -6.93 -7.32
N GLU A 28 1.51 -6.35 -7.43
CA GLU A 28 2.76 -6.98 -7.01
C GLU A 28 3.41 -6.17 -5.89
N VAL A 29 3.78 -6.83 -4.80
CA VAL A 29 4.38 -6.18 -3.63
C VAL A 29 5.89 -6.27 -3.74
N ARG A 30 6.58 -5.13 -3.74
CA ARG A 30 8.04 -5.05 -3.73
C ARG A 30 8.61 -5.10 -2.32
N SER A 31 8.04 -4.33 -1.40
CA SER A 31 8.47 -4.32 -0.01
C SER A 31 7.36 -3.85 0.93
N VAL A 32 7.45 -4.27 2.19
CA VAL A 32 6.57 -3.84 3.26
C VAL A 32 7.44 -3.60 4.49
N GLU A 33 7.46 -2.37 4.98
CA GLU A 33 8.32 -1.94 6.08
C GLU A 33 7.50 -1.20 7.13
N LYS A 34 7.73 -1.49 8.41
CA LYS A 34 7.16 -0.71 9.50
C LYS A 34 8.09 0.44 9.85
N LYS A 35 7.60 1.67 9.72
CA LYS A 35 8.25 2.87 10.23
C LYS A 35 7.61 3.22 11.57
N SER A 36 8.39 3.07 12.63
CA SER A 36 8.05 3.57 13.95
C SER A 36 8.74 4.92 14.14
N GLU A 37 7.98 5.95 14.48
CA GLU A 37 8.56 7.21 14.90
C GLU A 37 8.47 7.33 16.42
N ILE A 38 9.51 7.89 17.05
CA ILE A 38 9.60 7.99 18.52
C ILE A 38 8.45 8.82 19.13
N LEU A 39 7.77 9.66 18.34
CA LEU A 39 6.75 10.61 18.77
C LEU A 39 5.42 10.53 18.00
N SER A 40 5.27 9.61 17.04
CA SER A 40 4.05 9.48 16.24
C SER A 40 3.61 8.02 16.10
N ASP A 41 2.36 7.80 15.70
CA ASP A 41 1.82 6.45 15.55
C ASP A 41 2.59 5.69 14.47
N ASP A 42 2.85 4.41 14.75
CA ASP A 42 3.52 3.52 13.82
C ASP A 42 2.79 3.49 12.46
N THR A 43 3.58 3.43 11.39
CA THR A 43 3.08 3.44 10.02
C THR A 43 3.70 2.30 9.22
N TRP A 44 2.89 1.63 8.41
CA TRP A 44 3.35 0.69 7.40
C TRP A 44 3.60 1.39 6.08
N ILE A 45 4.75 1.15 5.48
CA ILE A 45 5.10 1.59 4.13
C ILE A 45 5.08 0.37 3.21
N VAL A 46 4.14 0.37 2.28
CA VAL A 46 3.99 -0.67 1.25
C VAL A 46 4.47 -0.10 -0.07
N LYS A 47 5.46 -0.73 -0.69
CA LYS A 47 5.87 -0.45 -2.07
C LYS A 47 5.31 -1.53 -2.99
N CYS A 48 4.56 -1.12 -4.01
CA CYS A 48 3.89 -2.05 -4.91
C CYS A 48 3.84 -1.55 -6.34
N ASP A 49 3.70 -2.50 -7.26
CA ASP A 49 3.47 -2.26 -8.67
C ASP A 49 2.02 -2.56 -9.04
N ILE A 50 1.42 -1.63 -9.78
CA ILE A 50 0.09 -1.77 -10.35
C ILE A 50 0.23 -1.82 -11.87
N GLN A 51 -0.04 -2.98 -12.44
CA GLN A 51 -0.08 -3.15 -13.90
C GLN A 51 -1.51 -3.34 -14.35
N ASN A 52 -2.04 -2.37 -15.11
CA ASN A 52 -3.32 -2.56 -15.79
C ASN A 52 -3.12 -3.60 -16.91
N VAL A 53 -4.05 -4.54 -17.07
CA VAL A 53 -3.90 -5.64 -18.07
C VAL A 53 -3.84 -5.16 -19.53
N PHE A 54 -4.08 -3.87 -19.79
CA PHE A 54 -4.04 -3.23 -21.11
C PHE A 54 -2.85 -2.28 -21.27
N GLU A 55 -2.06 -2.05 -20.22
CA GLU A 55 -0.91 -1.15 -20.25
C GLU A 55 0.38 -2.00 -20.26
N GLU A 56 1.37 -1.54 -21.04
CA GLU A 56 2.64 -2.27 -21.19
C GLU A 56 3.52 -2.16 -19.94
N GLU A 57 3.53 -1.01 -19.28
CA GLU A 57 4.41 -0.75 -18.14
C GLU A 57 3.64 -0.69 -16.81
N PRO A 58 4.17 -1.31 -15.74
CA PRO A 58 3.62 -1.17 -14.40
C PRO A 58 3.91 0.22 -13.83
N ILE A 59 2.97 0.77 -13.07
CA ILE A 59 3.19 2.00 -12.29
C ILE A 59 3.54 1.60 -10.86
N SER A 60 4.67 2.12 -10.35
CA SER A 60 5.15 1.82 -9.00
C SER A 60 4.61 2.85 -8.00
N TYR A 61 4.20 2.40 -6.81
CA TYR A 61 3.67 3.25 -5.75
C TYR A 61 4.33 2.96 -4.41
N GLU A 62 4.50 4.00 -3.61
CA GLU A 62 4.71 3.93 -2.16
C GLU A 62 3.43 4.38 -1.45
N VAL A 63 2.92 3.54 -0.56
CA VAL A 63 1.67 3.75 0.15
C VAL A 63 1.91 3.64 1.65
N ALA A 64 1.48 4.65 2.40
CA ALA A 64 1.55 4.65 3.86
C ALA A 64 0.19 4.29 4.47
N VAL A 65 0.21 3.38 5.43
CA VAL A 65 -0.97 2.88 6.14
C VAL A 65 -0.76 3.01 7.65
N ALA A 66 -1.71 3.62 8.36
CA ALA A 66 -1.64 3.71 9.82
C ALA A 66 -1.76 2.33 10.47
N ASP A 67 -0.86 1.98 11.39
CA ASP A 67 -0.80 0.65 12.04
C ASP A 67 -2.03 0.31 12.87
N GLN A 68 -2.69 1.32 13.45
CA GLN A 68 -3.82 1.12 14.36
C GLN A 68 -5.19 1.17 13.68
N THR A 69 -5.35 1.98 12.64
CA THR A 69 -6.66 2.21 11.99
C THR A 69 -6.78 1.55 10.63
N GLY A 70 -5.65 1.27 9.97
CA GLY A 70 -5.66 0.84 8.58
C GLY A 70 -5.94 1.98 7.59
N ASP A 71 -5.95 3.23 8.04
CA ASP A 71 -6.19 4.37 7.15
C ASP A 71 -5.00 4.58 6.20
N ILE A 72 -5.31 4.81 4.92
CA ILE A 72 -4.31 5.25 3.93
C ILE A 72 -3.93 6.70 4.27
N LEU A 73 -2.68 6.91 4.69
CA LEU A 73 -2.16 8.23 5.03
C LEU A 73 -1.71 8.99 3.79
N TYR A 74 -1.02 8.31 2.86
CA TYR A 74 -0.69 8.86 1.55
C TYR A 74 -0.49 7.75 0.51
N VAL A 75 -0.64 8.13 -0.76
CA VAL A 75 -0.25 7.33 -1.93
C VAL A 75 0.64 8.20 -2.81
N LYS A 76 1.83 7.71 -3.15
CA LYS A 76 2.80 8.42 -3.96
C LYS A 76 3.31 7.52 -5.08
N GLU A 77 3.20 7.97 -6.32
CA GLU A 77 3.88 7.32 -7.45
C GLU A 77 5.39 7.47 -7.32
N ILE A 78 6.13 6.39 -7.58
CA ILE A 78 7.59 6.33 -7.51
C ILE A 78 8.15 5.80 -8.83
N THR A 79 9.36 6.24 -9.19
CA THR A 79 10.09 5.79 -10.39
C THR A 79 11.11 4.72 -10.02
#